data_AF-A0A1G9W399-F1
#
_entry.id   AF-A0A1G9W399-F1
#
_cell.length_a   1.000
_cell.length_b   1.000
_cell.length_c   1.000
_cell.angle_alpha   90.00
_cell.angle_beta   90.00
_cell.angle_gamma   90.00
#
_symmetry.space_group_name_H-M   'P 1'
#
loop_
_entity.id
_entity.type
_entity.pdbx_description
1 polymer ?
#
loop_
_entity_poly.entity_id
_entity_poly.type
_entity_poly.pdbx_seq_one_letter_code
_entity_poly.pdbx_strand_id
1 'polypeptide(L)'
;MRRNQVKKWTILRAYFLIFLACCIIYTIAKWKTLSYAEGWGVVYMFGLIGLGFFGLVIDFILTLIIKNKKILNGIGILIAIGFSIMLIMEFKQ
;
A
#
# COMPACT_ATOMS: atom_id res chain seq x y z
N MET A 1 -1.85 9.21 31.47
CA MET A 1 -2.29 9.68 30.13
C MET A 1 -1.94 8.64 29.05
N ARG A 2 -2.84 7.71 28.75
CA ARG A 2 -2.65 6.73 27.65
C ARG A 2 -3.02 7.42 26.34
N ARG A 3 -2.03 7.88 25.59
CA ARG A 3 -2.20 8.46 24.25
C ARG A 3 -2.72 7.36 23.31
N ASN A 4 -4.04 7.29 23.13
CA ASN A 4 -4.71 6.46 22.12
C ASN A 4 -4.44 6.99 20.69
N GLN A 5 -3.18 7.02 20.27
CA GLN A 5 -2.78 7.46 18.92
C GLN A 5 -3.04 6.39 17.85
N VAL A 6 -3.55 5.21 18.22
CA VAL A 6 -3.68 4.04 17.32
C VAL A 6 -5.01 4.02 16.53
N LYS A 7 -5.99 4.88 16.88
CA LYS A 7 -7.36 4.87 16.30
C LYS A 7 -7.65 6.00 15.30
N LYS A 8 -6.65 6.54 14.62
CA LYS A 8 -6.91 7.34 13.40
C LYS A 8 -6.86 6.41 12.20
N TRP A 9 -8.00 5.80 11.87
CA TRP A 9 -8.18 5.13 10.59
C TRP A 9 -8.19 6.19 9.50
N THR A 10 -7.14 6.22 8.69
CA THR A 10 -7.06 7.05 7.48
C THR A 10 -7.62 6.27 6.30
N ILE A 11 -8.20 6.98 5.34
CA ILE A 11 -8.68 6.37 4.09
C ILE A 11 -7.53 5.67 3.37
N LEU A 12 -6.33 6.26 3.43
CA LEU A 12 -5.13 5.71 2.82
C LEU A 12 -4.70 4.36 3.44
N ARG A 13 -4.78 4.22 4.77
CA ARG A 13 -4.50 2.95 5.45
C ARG A 13 -5.50 1.87 5.08
N ALA A 14 -6.79 2.21 4.98
CA ALA A 14 -7.81 1.26 4.54
C ALA A 14 -7.56 0.81 3.09
N TYR A 15 -7.21 1.75 2.21
CA TYR A 15 -6.88 1.47 0.82
C TYR A 15 -5.68 0.51 0.70
N PHE A 16 -4.57 0.78 1.39
CA PHE A 16 -3.40 -0.10 1.34
C PHE A 16 -3.64 -1.48 1.96
N LEU A 17 -4.48 -1.57 2.99
CA LEU A 17 -4.89 -2.87 3.56
C LEU A 17 -5.71 -3.70 2.57
N ILE A 18 -6.67 -3.06 1.88
CA ILE A 18 -7.45 -3.72 0.82
C ILE A 18 -6.54 -4.14 -0.33
N PHE A 19 -5.62 -3.26 -0.75
CA PHE A 19 -4.63 -3.56 -1.78
C PHE A 19 -3.76 -4.78 -1.42
N LEU A 20 -3.21 -4.81 -0.19
CA LEU A 20 -2.43 -5.96 0.29
C LEU A 20 -3.25 -7.25 0.34
N ALA A 21 -4.50 -7.18 0.83
CA ALA A 21 -5.39 -8.33 0.85
C ALA A 21 -5.66 -8.85 -0.57
N CYS A 22 -5.90 -7.96 -1.54
CA CYS A 22 -6.04 -8.32 -2.95
C CYS A 22 -4.76 -8.97 -3.51
N CYS A 23 -3.58 -8.41 -3.23
CA CYS A 23 -2.30 -9.00 -3.67
C CYS A 23 -2.10 -10.40 -3.09
N ILE A 24 -2.42 -10.61 -1.81
CA ILE A 24 -2.29 -11.93 -1.16
C ILE A 24 -3.27 -12.93 -1.78
N ILE A 25 -4.55 -12.55 -1.90
CA ILE A 25 -5.58 -13.42 -2.50
C ILE A 25 -5.22 -13.78 -3.93
N TYR A 26 -4.77 -12.81 -4.73
CA TYR A 26 -4.38 -13.03 -6.12
C TYR A 26 -3.16 -13.95 -6.21
N THR A 27 -2.15 -13.73 -5.35
CA THR A 27 -0.95 -14.57 -5.29
C THR A 27 -1.31 -16.03 -4.98
N ILE A 28 -2.22 -16.26 -4.02
CA ILE A 28 -2.69 -17.61 -3.67
C ILE A 28 -3.52 -18.22 -4.81
N ALA A 29 -4.47 -17.47 -5.37
CA ALA A 29 -5.38 -17.96 -6.40
C ALA A 29 -4.68 -18.27 -7.73
N LYS A 30 -3.66 -17.49 -8.09
CA LYS A 30 -2.89 -17.62 -9.33
C LYS A 30 -1.49 -18.17 -9.11
N TRP A 31 -1.24 -18.81 -7.96
CA TRP A 31 0.08 -19.32 -7.59
C TRP A 31 0.73 -20.16 -8.71
N LYS A 32 -0.01 -21.10 -9.29
CA LYS A 32 0.47 -21.96 -10.40
C LYS A 32 0.91 -21.17 -11.63
N THR A 33 0.28 -20.04 -11.92
CA THR A 33 0.64 -19.16 -13.05
C THR A 33 1.81 -18.26 -12.69
N LEU A 34 1.83 -17.71 -11.47
CA LEU A 34 2.91 -16.83 -11.02
C LEU A 34 4.24 -17.57 -10.83
N SER A 35 4.17 -18.82 -10.37
CA SER A 35 5.32 -19.68 -10.18
C SER A 35 5.72 -20.42 -11.46
N TYR A 36 5.05 -20.18 -12.59
CA TYR A 36 5.37 -20.81 -13.87
C TYR A 36 6.63 -20.17 -14.47
N ALA A 37 7.37 -20.94 -15.28
CA ALA A 37 8.70 -20.60 -15.77
C ALA A 37 9.73 -20.41 -14.63
N GLU A 38 10.19 -19.19 -14.37
CA GLU A 38 11.23 -18.88 -13.37
C GLU A 38 10.67 -18.19 -12.10
N GLY A 39 9.35 -18.05 -11.99
CA GLY A 39 8.74 -17.44 -10.81
C GLY A 39 8.83 -15.91 -10.74
N TRP A 40 9.16 -15.23 -11.83
CA TRP A 40 9.17 -13.75 -11.92
C TRP A 40 7.84 -13.12 -11.50
N GLY A 41 6.71 -13.80 -11.74
CA GLY A 41 5.40 -13.34 -11.27
C GLY A 41 5.31 -13.27 -9.74
N VAL A 42 5.96 -14.19 -9.02
CA VAL A 42 6.06 -14.17 -7.55
C VAL A 42 6.93 -13.03 -7.08
N VAL A 43 8.08 -12.80 -7.73
CA VAL A 43 8.97 -11.66 -7.42
C VAL A 43 8.23 -10.34 -7.61
N TYR A 44 7.47 -10.20 -8.69
CA TYR A 44 6.67 -9.01 -8.97
C TYR A 44 5.58 -8.79 -7.90
N MET A 45 4.90 -9.85 -7.46
CA MET A 45 3.95 -9.74 -6.34
C MET A 45 4.62 -9.36 -5.03
N PHE A 46 5.81 -9.88 -4.74
CA PHE A 46 6.58 -9.47 -3.57
C PHE A 46 6.98 -7.99 -3.66
N GLY A 47 7.34 -7.50 -4.84
CA GLY A 47 7.55 -6.08 -5.11
C GLY A 47 6.31 -5.24 -4.82
N LEU A 48 5.14 -5.65 -5.33
CA LEU A 48 3.85 -4.98 -5.09
C LEU A 48 3.46 -4.98 -3.61
N ILE A 49 3.62 -6.11 -2.92
CA ILE A 49 3.39 -6.23 -1.48
C ILE A 49 4.33 -5.29 -0.71
N GLY A 50 5.61 -5.26 -1.08
CA GLY A 50 6.61 -4.34 -0.52
C GLY A 50 6.21 -2.87 -0.72
N LEU A 51 5.73 -2.52 -1.92
CA LEU A 51 5.19 -1.19 -2.23
C LEU A 51 3.99 -0.85 -1.32
N GLY A 52 3.06 -1.79 -1.15
CA GLY A 52 1.90 -1.62 -0.26
C GLY A 52 2.29 -1.39 1.20
N PHE A 53 3.28 -2.12 1.70
CA PHE A 53 3.85 -1.90 3.03
C PHE A 53 4.56 -0.55 3.15
N PHE A 54 5.31 -0.14 2.14
CA PHE A 54 5.97 1.16 2.11
C PHE A 54 4.94 2.30 2.19
N GLY A 55 3.84 2.18 1.44
CA GLY A 55 2.70 3.11 1.53
C GLY A 55 2.07 3.19 2.92
N LEU A 56 1.93 2.06 3.63
CA LEU A 56 1.46 2.02 5.02
C LEU A 56 2.43 2.69 6.00
N VAL A 57 3.74 2.52 5.80
CA VAL A 57 4.76 3.17 6.63
C VAL A 57 4.71 4.68 6.44
N ILE A 58 4.56 5.16 5.20
CA ILE A 58 4.38 6.59 4.91
C ILE A 58 3.12 7.13 5.59
N ASP A 59 1.98 6.45 5.46
CA ASP A 59 0.73 6.85 6.13
C ASP A 59 0.89 6.92 7.66
N PHE A 60 1.61 5.95 8.24
CA PHE A 60 1.88 5.92 9.67
C PHE A 60 2.76 7.11 10.12
N ILE A 61 3.82 7.41 9.38
CA ILE A 61 4.68 8.58 9.63
C ILE A 61 3.87 9.88 9.49
N LEU A 62 3.03 9.99 8.45
CA LEU A 62 2.14 11.14 8.25
C LEU A 62 1.16 11.32 9.42
N THR A 63 0.58 10.22 9.90
CA THR A 63 -0.38 10.24 11.01
C THR A 63 0.29 10.65 12.32
N LEU A 64 1.57 10.31 12.49
CA LEU A 64 2.39 10.74 13.63
C LEU A 64 2.74 12.23 13.58
N ILE A 65 3.11 12.75 12.40
CA ILE A 65 3.52 14.15 12.22
C ILE A 65 2.29 15.08 12.23
N ILE A 66 1.20 14.68 11.58
CA ILE A 66 0.06 15.57 11.30
C ILE A 66 -1.09 15.29 12.26
N LYS A 67 -1.26 16.18 13.24
CA LYS A 67 -2.41 16.12 14.18
C LYS A 67 -3.74 16.49 13.53
N ASN A 68 -3.74 17.31 12.48
CA ASN A 68 -4.94 17.85 11.85
C ASN A 68 -5.55 16.88 10.81
N LYS A 69 -6.78 16.40 11.05
CA LYS A 69 -7.42 15.35 10.21
C LYS A 69 -7.67 15.78 8.76
N LYS A 70 -8.00 17.06 8.51
CA LYS A 70 -8.27 17.55 7.14
C LYS A 70 -7.01 17.53 6.27
N ILE A 71 -5.88 17.97 6.84
CA ILE A 71 -4.58 18.02 6.16
C ILE A 71 -4.07 16.59 5.91
N LEU A 72 -4.18 15.71 6.91
CA LEU A 72 -3.79 14.30 6.78
C LEU A 72 -4.53 13.61 5.62
N ASN A 73 -5.84 13.84 5.49
CA ASN A 73 -6.63 13.23 4.43
C ASN A 73 -6.29 13.79 3.04
N GLY A 74 -6.02 15.10 2.95
CA GLY A 74 -5.60 15.74 1.69
C GLY A 74 -4.24 15.21 1.20
N ILE A 75 -3.26 15.10 2.09
CA ILE A 75 -1.94 14.56 1.71
C ILE A 75 -2.04 13.06 1.43
N GLY A 76 -2.90 12.34 2.14
CA GLY A 76 -3.15 10.93 1.86
C GLY A 76 -3.63 10.68 0.42
N ILE A 77 -4.55 11.52 -0.08
CA ILE A 77 -4.99 11.48 -1.48
C ILE A 77 -3.84 11.78 -2.44
N LEU A 78 -3.01 12.77 -2.13
CA LEU A 78 -1.88 13.18 -2.96
C LEU A 78 -0.84 12.06 -3.09
N ILE A 79 -0.56 11.37 -1.97
CA ILE A 79 0.30 10.19 -1.94
C ILE A 79 -0.31 9.05 -2.76
N ALA A 80 -1.61 8.76 -2.61
CA ALA A 80 -2.28 7.72 -3.39
C ALA A 80 -2.18 7.95 -4.91
N ILE A 81 -2.33 9.20 -5.35
CA ILE A 81 -2.16 9.59 -6.75
C ILE A 81 -0.71 9.39 -7.20
N GLY A 82 0.26 9.88 -6.43
CA GLY A 82 1.68 9.72 -6.74
C GLY A 82 2.08 8.23 -6.83
N PHE A 83 1.59 7.42 -5.89
CA PHE A 83 1.80 5.97 -5.89
C PHE A 83 1.18 5.32 -7.11
N SER A 84 -0.05 5.70 -7.49
CA SER A 84 -0.72 5.17 -8.68
C SER A 84 0.07 5.48 -9.96
N ILE A 85 0.61 6.69 -10.09
CA ILE A 85 1.44 7.08 -11.23
C ILE A 85 2.75 6.28 -11.25
N MET A 86 3.42 6.14 -10.11
CA MET A 86 4.65 5.36 -9.98
C MET A 86 4.44 3.90 -10.38
N LEU A 87 3.34 3.30 -9.91
CA LEU A 87 2.95 1.92 -10.22
C LEU A 87 2.67 1.73 -11.72
N ILE A 88 2.04 2.71 -12.38
CA ILE A 88 1.81 2.69 -13.83
C ILE A 88 3.13 2.81 -14.60
N MET A 89 4.09 3.63 -14.14
CA MET A 89 5.39 3.75 -14.79
C MET A 89 6.21 2.47 -14.67
N GLU A 90 6.22 1.84 -13.48
CA GLU A 90 6.89 0.55 -13.25
C GLU A 90 6.33 -0.55 -14.16
N PHE A 91 5.00 -0.59 -14.35
CA PHE A 91 4.34 -1.57 -15.23
C PHE A 91 4.54 -1.32 -16.72
N LYS A 92 4.99 -0.12 -17.12
CA LYS A 92 5.20 0.24 -18.52
C LYS A 92 6.64 -0.04 -18.99
N GLN A 93 7.52 -0.43 -18.06
CA GLN A 93 8.92 -0.77 -18.32
C GLN A 93 9.08 -2.27 -18.58
#